data_AF-A0A7Y5A5P7-F1
#
_entry.id   AF-A0A7Y5A5P7-F1
#
_cell.length_a   1.000
_cell.length_b   1.000
_cell.length_c   1.000
_cell.angle_alpha   90.00
_cell.angle_beta   90.00
_cell.angle_gamma   90.00
#
_symmetry.space_group_name_H-M   'P 1'
#
loop_
_entity.id
_entity.type
_entity.pdbx_description
1 polymer ?
#
loop_
_entity_poly.entity_id
_entity_poly.type
_entity_poly.pdbx_seq_one_letter_code
_entity_poly.pdbx_strand_id
1 'polypeptide(L)'
;MIIYLKLLLTLAVAFALIKTFIFRRESKVFLMIITTGMAAGVIAALFPYKTVQLTGIGIYFVFVALAFVYGFTANHLKLSARLILCLMAAPIFMYWLWRLNHWHGNELLLPVFVLLVGLYGLFTRAKLKNESGILIMLAADAIAIILEHWMKSH
;
A
#
# COMPACT_ATOMS: atom_id res chain seq x y z
N MET A 1 -15.77 7.85 -6.34
CA MET A 1 -15.17 7.54 -5.02
C MET A 1 -15.68 8.53 -3.99
N ILE A 2 -16.29 8.04 -2.91
CA ILE A 2 -16.90 8.88 -1.88
C ILE A 2 -15.82 9.73 -1.19
N ILE A 3 -16.18 10.95 -0.76
CA ILE A 3 -15.30 11.93 -0.13
C ILE A 3 -14.48 11.36 1.04
N TYR A 4 -15.07 10.45 1.83
CA TYR A 4 -14.41 9.79 2.96
C TYR A 4 -13.22 8.91 2.53
N LEU A 5 -13.34 8.18 1.42
CA LEU A 5 -12.25 7.35 0.87
C LEU A 5 -11.10 8.22 0.36
N LYS A 6 -11.43 9.35 -0.30
CA LYS A 6 -10.42 10.32 -0.74
C LYS A 6 -9.66 10.89 0.45
N LEU A 7 -10.38 11.26 1.51
CA LEU A 7 -9.80 11.82 2.72
C LEU A 7 -8.87 10.81 3.41
N LEU A 8 -9.31 9.55 3.57
CA LEU A 8 -8.51 8.48 4.17
C LEU A 8 -7.19 8.26 3.42
N LEU A 9 -7.24 8.14 2.09
CA LEU A 9 -6.05 7.92 1.27
C LEU A 9 -5.12 9.14 1.28
N THR A 10 -5.68 10.36 1.26
CA THR A 10 -4.88 11.59 1.33
C THR A 10 -4.15 11.69 2.68
N LEU A 11 -4.82 11.39 3.79
CA LEU A 11 -4.21 11.37 5.11
C LEU A 11 -3.13 10.29 5.22
N ALA A 12 -3.37 9.10 4.67
CA ALA A 12 -2.39 8.03 4.64
C ALA A 12 -1.13 8.42 3.86
N VAL A 13 -1.28 9.07 2.69
CA VAL A 13 -0.17 9.60 1.90
C VAL A 13 0.60 10.66 2.69
N ALA A 14 -0.08 11.64 3.27
CA ALA A 14 0.57 12.69 4.05
C ALA A 14 1.38 12.09 5.21
N PHE A 15 0.80 11.14 5.94
CA PHE A 15 1.48 10.49 7.06
C PHE A 15 2.66 9.62 6.60
N ALA A 16 2.52 8.88 5.50
CA ALA A 16 3.59 8.07 4.93
C ALA A 16 4.78 8.93 4.49
N LEU A 17 4.52 10.09 3.87
CA LEU A 17 5.56 11.05 3.48
C LEU A 17 6.24 11.66 4.71
N ILE A 18 5.47 12.15 5.70
CA ILE A 18 6.02 12.68 6.96
C ILE A 18 6.94 11.64 7.64
N LYS A 19 6.50 10.39 7.74
CA LYS A 19 7.33 9.32 8.32
C LYS A 19 8.60 9.06 7.52
N THR A 20 8.52 9.14 6.19
CA THR A 20 9.63 8.85 5.29
C THR A 20 10.69 9.96 5.26
N PHE A 21 10.25 11.22 5.31
CA PHE A 21 11.15 12.38 5.20
C PHE A 21 11.60 12.94 6.56
N ILE A 22 10.74 12.95 7.58
CA ILE A 22 11.04 13.63 8.86
C ILE A 22 11.56 12.65 9.92
N PHE A 23 10.93 11.48 10.06
CA PHE A 23 11.20 10.57 11.18
C PHE A 23 12.27 9.50 10.92
N ARG A 24 12.86 9.52 9.73
CA ARG A 24 13.78 8.48 9.27
C ARG A 24 15.21 8.80 9.68
N ARG A 25 15.82 7.91 10.46
CA ARG A 25 17.20 8.07 10.96
C ARG A 25 18.27 7.59 9.98
N GLU A 26 17.92 6.73 9.02
CA GLU A 26 18.84 6.22 7.99
C GLU A 26 18.22 6.38 6.60
N SER A 27 18.91 7.13 5.74
CA SER A 27 18.48 7.41 4.38
C SER A 27 18.73 6.21 3.47
N LYS A 28 17.72 5.34 3.32
CA LYS A 28 17.69 4.38 2.20
C LYS A 28 16.90 5.00 1.06
N VAL A 29 17.62 5.62 0.13
CA VAL A 29 17.09 6.29 -1.08
C VAL A 29 16.06 5.41 -1.79
N PHE A 30 16.34 4.11 -1.91
CA PHE A 30 15.45 3.16 -2.58
C PHE A 30 14.03 3.11 -1.97
N LEU A 31 13.91 3.07 -0.64
CA LEU A 31 12.59 3.07 0.00
C LEU A 31 11.87 4.42 -0.11
N MET A 32 12.64 5.50 -0.17
CA MET A 32 12.09 6.84 -0.38
C MET A 32 11.49 6.96 -1.79
N ILE A 33 12.16 6.38 -2.78
CA ILE A 33 11.64 6.25 -4.15
C ILE A 33 10.34 5.45 -4.14
N ILE A 34 10.31 4.29 -3.46
CA ILE A 34 9.09 3.47 -3.38
C ILE A 34 7.94 4.25 -2.73
N THR A 35 8.20 4.86 -1.57
CA THR A 35 7.13 5.53 -0.82
C THR A 35 6.60 6.77 -1.55
N THR A 36 7.50 7.57 -2.13
CA THR A 36 7.13 8.74 -2.94
C THR A 36 6.39 8.32 -4.22
N GLY A 37 6.82 7.23 -4.85
CA GLY A 37 6.17 6.69 -6.03
C GLY A 37 4.75 6.19 -5.76
N MET A 38 4.54 5.44 -4.68
CA MET A 38 3.20 5.05 -4.23
C MET A 38 2.34 6.28 -3.90
N ALA A 39 2.89 7.26 -3.19
CA ALA A 39 2.19 8.51 -2.87
C ALA A 39 1.76 9.27 -4.13
N ALA A 40 2.66 9.44 -5.10
CA ALA A 40 2.37 10.08 -6.38
C ALA A 40 1.28 9.33 -7.16
N GLY A 41 1.35 8.00 -7.18
CA GLY A 41 0.32 7.16 -7.78
C GLY A 41 -1.05 7.35 -7.13
N VAL A 42 -1.13 7.35 -5.79
CA VAL A 42 -2.39 7.63 -5.06
C VAL A 42 -2.90 9.02 -5.38
N ILE A 43 -2.07 10.06 -5.32
CA ILE A 43 -2.47 11.45 -5.61
C ILE A 43 -3.05 11.56 -7.03
N ALA A 44 -2.38 10.96 -8.02
CA ALA A 44 -2.88 10.93 -9.39
C ALA A 44 -4.18 10.12 -9.52
N ALA A 45 -4.34 9.03 -8.77
CA ALA A 45 -5.57 8.23 -8.73
C ALA A 45 -6.77 8.98 -8.10
N LEU A 46 -6.52 10.04 -7.33
CA LEU A 46 -7.58 10.87 -6.72
C LEU A 46 -8.13 11.96 -7.66
N PHE A 47 -7.44 12.24 -8.78
CA PHE A 47 -7.85 13.25 -9.75
C PHE A 47 -9.19 12.91 -10.42
N PRO A 48 -9.98 13.92 -10.79
CA PRO A 48 -11.31 13.72 -11.38
C PRO A 48 -11.26 13.19 -12.83
N TYR A 49 -10.14 13.37 -13.54
CA TYR A 49 -10.01 12.94 -14.94
C TYR A 49 -9.64 11.45 -15.02
N LYS A 50 -10.49 10.65 -15.70
CA LYS A 50 -10.32 9.19 -15.82
C LYS A 50 -8.94 8.76 -16.33
N THR A 51 -8.39 9.47 -17.32
CA THR A 51 -7.07 9.15 -17.88
C THR A 51 -5.96 9.30 -16.83
N VAL A 52 -5.99 10.40 -16.06
CA VAL A 52 -5.02 10.65 -14.98
C VAL A 52 -5.18 9.62 -13.87
N GLN A 53 -6.43 9.24 -13.57
CA GLN A 53 -6.73 8.25 -12.55
C GLN A 53 -6.15 6.87 -12.89
N LEU A 54 -6.36 6.38 -14.13
CA LEU A 54 -5.82 5.10 -14.58
C LEU A 54 -4.29 5.09 -14.57
N THR A 55 -3.66 6.19 -15.03
CA THR A 55 -2.22 6.35 -14.95
C THR A 55 -1.72 6.33 -13.51
N GLY A 56 -2.43 6.99 -12.59
CA GLY A 56 -2.11 7.00 -11.16
C GLY A 56 -2.17 5.60 -10.53
N ILE A 57 -3.22 4.83 -10.85
CA ILE A 57 -3.33 3.43 -10.42
C ILE A 57 -2.15 2.61 -10.98
N GLY A 58 -1.79 2.79 -12.26
CA GLY A 58 -0.64 2.11 -12.87
C GLY A 58 0.68 2.45 -12.18
N ILE A 59 0.93 3.72 -11.86
CA ILE A 59 2.10 4.16 -11.10
C ILE A 59 2.11 3.50 -9.72
N TYR A 60 1.01 3.60 -8.97
CA TYR A 60 0.88 2.99 -7.65
C TYR A 60 1.21 1.49 -7.70
N PHE A 61 0.63 0.79 -8.67
CA PHE A 61 0.79 -0.64 -8.88
C PHE A 61 2.24 -1.08 -9.10
N VAL A 62 2.99 -0.34 -9.94
CA VAL A 62 4.42 -0.58 -10.17
C VAL A 62 5.21 -0.43 -8.86
N PHE A 63 4.90 0.57 -8.04
CA PHE A 63 5.60 0.77 -6.78
C PHE A 63 5.20 -0.22 -5.68
N VAL A 64 3.97 -0.74 -5.70
CA VAL A 64 3.58 -1.89 -4.86
C VAL A 64 4.41 -3.13 -5.23
N ALA A 65 4.60 -3.38 -6.53
CA ALA A 65 5.47 -4.47 -6.98
C ALA A 65 6.92 -4.27 -6.53
N LEU A 66 7.44 -3.04 -6.61
CA LEU A 66 8.78 -2.70 -6.09
C LEU A 66 8.87 -2.88 -4.56
N ALA A 67 7.81 -2.58 -3.80
CA ALA A 67 7.76 -2.85 -2.37
C ALA A 67 7.83 -4.36 -2.07
N PHE A 68 7.18 -5.20 -2.88
CA PHE A 68 7.29 -6.65 -2.80
C PHE A 68 8.73 -7.13 -3.09
N VAL A 69 9.32 -6.68 -4.20
CA VAL A 69 10.71 -7.01 -4.57
C VAL A 69 11.68 -6.54 -3.50
N TYR A 70 11.47 -5.37 -2.92
CA TYR A 70 12.26 -4.86 -1.80
C TYR A 70 12.19 -5.78 -0.59
N GLY A 71 10.97 -6.17 -0.17
CA GLY A 71 10.78 -7.12 0.95
C GLY A 71 11.51 -8.44 0.70
N PHE A 72 11.51 -8.92 -0.54
CA PHE A 72 12.18 -10.18 -0.90
C PHE A 72 13.71 -10.05 -0.94
N THR A 73 14.26 -8.92 -1.41
CA THR A 73 15.70 -8.78 -1.68
C THR A 73 16.50 -8.08 -0.56
N ALA A 74 15.82 -7.40 0.36
CA ALA A 74 16.46 -6.63 1.43
C ALA A 74 17.08 -7.53 2.53
N ASN A 75 18.30 -8.01 2.29
CA ASN A 75 19.03 -8.91 3.21
C ASN A 75 19.36 -8.29 4.58
N HIS A 76 19.34 -6.96 4.70
CA HIS A 76 19.56 -6.27 5.96
C HIS A 76 18.32 -6.30 6.90
N LEU A 77 17.16 -6.69 6.38
CA LEU A 77 15.94 -6.85 7.17
C LEU A 77 15.88 -8.25 7.78
N LYS A 78 15.35 -8.34 9.00
CA LYS A 78 15.03 -9.64 9.60
C LYS A 78 14.01 -10.39 8.75
N LEU A 79 14.05 -11.72 8.78
CA LEU A 79 13.11 -12.57 8.03
C LEU A 79 11.65 -12.19 8.30
N SER A 80 11.27 -11.92 9.55
CA SER A 80 9.91 -11.50 9.89
C SER A 80 9.49 -10.20 9.20
N ALA A 81 10.38 -9.20 9.16
CA ALA A 81 10.13 -7.92 8.49
C ALA A 81 9.97 -8.09 6.97
N ARG A 82 10.81 -8.93 6.36
CA ARG A 82 10.73 -9.30 4.94
C ARG A 82 9.39 -9.96 4.62
N LEU A 83 9.00 -10.94 5.43
CA LEU A 83 7.73 -11.65 5.26
C LEU A 83 6.53 -10.71 5.39
N ILE A 84 6.49 -9.82 6.40
CA ILE A 84 5.39 -8.85 6.56
C ILE A 84 5.26 -7.96 5.32
N LEU A 85 6.36 -7.40 4.82
CA LEU A 85 6.33 -6.56 3.61
C LEU A 85 5.82 -7.32 2.39
N CYS A 86 6.34 -8.53 2.15
CA CYS A 86 5.91 -9.36 1.02
C CYS A 86 4.44 -9.76 1.15
N LEU A 87 4.01 -10.17 2.34
CA LEU A 87 2.65 -10.62 2.62
C LEU A 87 1.63 -9.49 2.67
N MET A 88 2.04 -8.23 2.84
CA MET A 88 1.16 -7.07 2.64
C MET A 88 1.14 -6.59 1.19
N ALA A 89 2.29 -6.58 0.51
CA ALA A 89 2.38 -6.06 -0.85
C ALA A 89 1.77 -7.03 -1.89
N ALA A 90 2.03 -8.34 -1.77
CA ALA A 90 1.57 -9.33 -2.74
C ALA A 90 0.04 -9.39 -2.87
N PRO A 91 -0.77 -9.41 -1.79
CA PRO A 91 -2.22 -9.45 -1.92
C PRO A 91 -2.81 -8.15 -2.47
N ILE A 92 -2.26 -6.97 -2.12
CA ILE A 92 -2.67 -5.69 -2.74
C ILE A 92 -2.38 -5.72 -4.24
N PHE A 93 -1.18 -6.15 -4.63
CA PHE A 93 -0.83 -6.33 -6.03
C PHE A 93 -1.80 -7.31 -6.71
N MET A 94 -2.08 -8.45 -6.09
CA MET A 94 -2.98 -9.42 -6.68
C MET A 94 -4.41 -8.91 -6.80
N TYR A 95 -4.90 -8.13 -5.85
CA TYR A 95 -6.21 -7.48 -5.91
C TYR A 95 -6.32 -6.54 -7.12
N TRP A 96 -5.34 -5.66 -7.31
CA TRP A 96 -5.36 -4.74 -8.45
C TRP A 96 -5.20 -5.46 -9.79
N LEU A 97 -4.37 -6.50 -9.86
CA LEU A 97 -4.23 -7.34 -11.05
C LEU A 97 -5.55 -8.04 -11.39
N TRP A 98 -6.22 -8.56 -10.37
CA TRP A 98 -7.54 -9.17 -10.49
C TRP A 98 -8.58 -8.19 -11.01
N ARG A 99 -8.62 -6.98 -10.44
CA ARG A 99 -9.57 -5.91 -10.80
C ARG A 99 -9.37 -5.43 -12.23
N LEU A 100 -8.12 -5.27 -12.67
CA LEU A 100 -7.79 -4.87 -14.05
C LEU A 100 -8.18 -5.94 -15.07
N ASN A 101 -8.00 -7.22 -14.73
CA ASN A 101 -8.33 -8.34 -15.62
C ASN A 101 -9.78 -8.82 -15.53
N HIS A 102 -10.63 -8.17 -14.71
CA HIS A 102 -12.04 -8.55 -14.52
C HIS A 102 -12.22 -10.03 -14.14
N TRP A 103 -11.29 -10.59 -13.37
CA TRP A 103 -11.42 -11.96 -12.88
C TRP A 103 -12.58 -12.09 -11.88
N HIS A 104 -13.17 -13.28 -11.77
CA HIS A 104 -14.34 -13.51 -10.92
C HIS A 104 -13.94 -14.23 -9.63
N GLY A 105 -14.30 -13.70 -8.46
CA GLY A 105 -14.08 -14.34 -7.16
C GLY A 105 -14.23 -13.38 -5.96
N ASN A 106 -13.77 -13.81 -4.79
CA ASN A 106 -13.95 -13.05 -3.56
C ASN A 106 -12.88 -11.94 -3.40
N GLU A 107 -13.23 -10.75 -3.90
CA GLU A 107 -12.41 -9.53 -3.90
C GLU A 107 -12.04 -9.03 -2.47
N LEU A 108 -12.75 -9.47 -1.42
CA LEU A 108 -12.53 -9.03 -0.03
C LEU A 108 -11.48 -9.84 0.73
N LEU A 109 -11.15 -11.06 0.30
CA LEU A 109 -10.20 -11.91 1.05
C LEU A 109 -8.79 -11.30 1.09
N LEU A 110 -8.33 -10.76 -0.04
CA LEU A 110 -7.00 -10.18 -0.18
C LEU A 110 -6.78 -8.96 0.74
N PRO A 111 -7.64 -7.92 0.74
CA PRO A 111 -7.46 -6.78 1.63
C PRO A 111 -7.63 -7.14 3.12
N VAL A 112 -8.52 -8.08 3.47
CA VAL A 112 -8.64 -8.56 4.86
C VAL A 112 -7.34 -9.24 5.31
N PHE A 113 -6.75 -10.08 4.46
CA PHE A 113 -5.47 -10.72 4.74
C PHE A 113 -4.35 -9.69 4.97
N VAL A 114 -4.30 -8.61 4.18
CA VAL A 114 -3.32 -7.52 4.36
C VAL A 114 -3.43 -6.89 5.75
N LEU A 115 -4.65 -6.66 6.24
CA LEU A 115 -4.86 -6.10 7.59
C LEU A 115 -4.44 -7.07 8.68
N LEU A 116 -4.72 -8.37 8.54
CA LEU A 116 -4.27 -9.39 9.50
C LEU A 116 -2.74 -9.47 9.57
N VAL A 117 -2.07 -9.43 8.42
CA VAL A 117 -0.60 -9.42 8.35
C VAL A 117 -0.05 -8.12 8.94
N GLY A 118 -0.68 -6.97 8.65
CA GLY A 118 -0.31 -5.68 9.23
C GLY A 118 -0.42 -5.69 10.75
N LEU A 119 -1.52 -6.22 11.30
CA LEU A 119 -1.72 -6.39 12.74
C LEU A 119 -0.66 -7.30 13.35
N TYR A 120 -0.40 -8.47 12.74
CA TYR A 120 0.68 -9.36 13.17
C TYR A 120 2.04 -8.65 13.15
N GLY A 121 2.30 -7.79 12.15
CA GLY A 121 3.50 -6.98 12.05
C GLY A 121 3.63 -5.92 13.15
N LEU A 122 2.52 -5.41 13.69
CA LEU A 122 2.53 -4.50 14.84
C LEU A 122 2.82 -5.23 16.16
N PHE A 123 2.29 -6.44 16.33
CA PHE A 123 2.51 -7.24 17.55
C PHE A 123 3.89 -7.90 17.58
N THR A 124 4.41 -8.29 16.42
CA THR A 124 5.78 -8.76 16.33
C THR A 124 6.72 -7.57 16.46
N ARG A 125 7.78 -7.69 17.28
CA ARG A 125 8.85 -6.67 17.36
C ARG A 125 9.72 -6.62 16.08
N ALA A 126 9.11 -6.84 14.91
CA ALA A 126 9.72 -6.66 13.62
C ALA A 126 10.12 -5.18 13.52
N LYS A 127 11.43 -4.91 13.47
CA LYS A 127 11.97 -3.55 13.40
C LYS A 127 11.71 -2.95 12.01
N LEU A 128 10.46 -2.61 11.71
CA LEU A 128 9.98 -2.05 10.44
C LEU A 128 9.81 -0.52 10.49
N LYS A 129 10.55 0.15 11.38
CA LYS A 129 10.39 1.59 11.61
C LYS A 129 10.66 2.39 10.33
N ASN A 130 11.65 1.96 9.55
CA ASN A 130 12.08 2.66 8.35
C ASN A 130 11.12 2.42 7.18
N GLU A 131 10.36 1.33 7.19
CA GLU A 131 9.44 0.84 6.15
C GLU A 131 7.97 1.19 6.44
N SER A 132 7.72 1.81 7.60
CA SER A 132 6.39 2.19 8.07
C SER A 132 5.56 3.00 7.07
N GLY A 133 6.19 3.86 6.26
CA GLY A 133 5.49 4.61 5.21
C GLY A 133 4.81 3.70 4.18
N ILE A 134 5.49 2.64 3.73
CA ILE A 134 4.93 1.64 2.81
C ILE A 134 3.79 0.88 3.49
N LEU A 135 4.01 0.41 4.71
CA LEU A 135 3.01 -0.38 5.45
C LEU A 135 1.70 0.39 5.63
N ILE A 136 1.79 1.69 5.91
CA ILE A 136 0.63 2.55 6.11
C ILE A 136 -0.16 2.72 4.82
N MET A 137 0.51 2.89 3.68
CA MET A 137 -0.19 3.01 2.40
C MET A 137 -0.84 1.68 1.98
N LEU A 138 -0.18 0.53 2.20
CA LEU A 138 -0.76 -0.78 1.91
C LEU A 138 -1.98 -1.06 2.81
N ALA A 139 -1.90 -0.71 4.10
CA ALA A 139 -3.01 -0.85 5.02
C ALA A 139 -4.17 0.10 4.68
N ALA A 140 -3.87 1.35 4.33
CA ALA A 140 -4.87 2.31 3.91
C ALA A 140 -5.59 1.90 2.61
N ASP A 141 -4.86 1.32 1.66
CA ASP A 141 -5.45 0.78 0.43
C ASP A 141 -6.37 -0.40 0.74
N ALA A 142 -5.93 -1.36 1.59
CA ALA A 142 -6.79 -2.45 2.04
C ALA A 142 -8.08 -1.95 2.72
N ILE A 143 -7.99 -0.95 3.60
CA ILE A 143 -9.16 -0.35 4.26
C ILE A 143 -10.07 0.33 3.22
N ALA A 144 -9.49 1.09 2.28
CA ALA A 144 -10.25 1.77 1.24
C ALA A 144 -11.03 0.77 0.36
N ILE A 145 -10.41 -0.35 -0.02
CA ILE A 145 -11.03 -1.43 -0.79
C ILE A 145 -12.21 -2.05 -0.02
N ILE A 146 -12.03 -2.36 1.27
CA ILE A 146 -13.08 -2.96 2.10
C ILE A 146 -14.27 -2.00 2.24
N LEU A 147 -13.99 -0.73 2.55
CA LEU A 147 -15.02 0.29 2.67
C LEU A 147 -15.76 0.52 1.35
N GLU A 148 -15.04 0.58 0.22
CA GLU A 148 -15.68 0.70 -1.10
C GLU A 148 -16.62 -0.47 -1.39
N HIS A 149 -16.22 -1.70 -1.06
CA HIS A 149 -17.08 -2.88 -1.20
C HIS A 149 -18.33 -2.79 -0.34
N TRP A 150 -18.19 -2.43 0.94
CA TRP A 150 -19.31 -2.28 1.87
C TRP A 150 -20.30 -1.21 1.43
N MET A 151 -19.80 -0.12 0.84
CA MET A 151 -20.63 0.98 0.36
C MET A 151 -21.34 0.69 -0.97
N LYS A 152 -20.87 -0.29 -1.75
CA LYS A 152 -21.52 -0.71 -3.00
C LYS A 152 -22.55 -1.83 -2.78
N SER A 153 -22.46 -2.55 -1.66
CA SER A 153 -23.38 -3.63 -1.31
C SER A 153 -24.64 -3.17 -0.57
N HIS A 154 -24.74 -1.88 -0.23
CA HIS A 154 -25.89 -1.21 0.37
C HIS A 154 -26.40 -0.13 -0.59
#